data_AF-A0A6N2WWZ0-F1
#
_entry.id   AF-A0A6N2WWZ0-F1
#
_cell.length_a   1.000
_cell.length_b   1.000
_cell.length_c   1.000
_cell.angle_alpha   90.00
_cell.angle_beta   90.00
_cell.angle_gamma   90.00
#
_symmetry.space_group_name_H-M   'P 1'
#
loop_
_entity.id
_entity.type
_entity.pdbx_description
1 polymer ?
#
loop_
_entity_poly.entity_id
_entity_poly.type
_entity_poly.pdbx_seq_one_letter_code
_entity_poly.pdbx_strand_id
1 'polypeptide(L)' 'MTADAFEEEKKKTLEAGMNYHLSKPINPKILYNILSNHLTGKEA' A
#
# COMPACT_ATOMS: atom_id res chain seq x y z
N MET A 1 -3.60 -16.88 3.16
CA MET A 1 -4.19 -16.28 1.95
C MET A 1 -3.31 -16.71 0.79
N THR A 2 -3.88 -17.17 -0.32
CA THR A 2 -3.11 -17.58 -1.50
C THR A 2 -2.46 -16.35 -2.15
N ALA A 3 -1.35 -16.54 -2.87
CA ALA A 3 -0.66 -15.43 -3.54
C ALA A 3 -1.58 -14.66 -4.50
N ASP A 4 -2.46 -15.38 -5.20
CA ASP A 4 -3.40 -14.79 -6.17
C ASP A 4 -4.44 -13.87 -5.52
N ALA A 5 -4.93 -14.23 -4.32
CA ALA A 5 -5.89 -13.40 -3.59
C ALA A 5 -5.27 -12.07 -3.14
N PHE A 6 -3.96 -12.06 -2.91
CA PHE A 6 -3.22 -10.87 -2.50
C PHE A 6 -3.05 -9.87 -3.65
N GLU A 7 -2.73 -10.36 -4.85
CA GLU A 7 -2.61 -9.51 -6.04
C GLU A 7 -3.97 -8.97 -6.50
N GLU A 8 -5.03 -9.77 -6.38
CA GLU A 8 -6.39 -9.32 -6.72
C GLU A 8 -6.89 -8.23 -5.77
N GLU A 9 -6.69 -8.37 -4.45
CA GLU A 9 -7.03 -7.32 -3.47
C GLU A 9 -6.24 -6.05 -3.71
N LYS A 10 -4.94 -6.17 -3.99
CA LYS A 10 -4.09 -5.02 -4.33
C LYS A 10 -4.61 -4.30 -5.57
N LYS A 11 -4.99 -5.04 -6.62
CA LYS A 11 -5.56 -4.45 -7.83
C LYS A 11 -6.89 -3.74 -7.55
N LYS A 12 -7.83 -4.39 -6.86
CA LYS A 12 -9.15 -3.82 -6.53
C LYS A 12 -9.04 -2.53 -5.72
N THR A 13 -8.13 -2.50 -4.74
CA THR A 13 -7.93 -1.32 -3.89
C THR A 13 -7.34 -0.14 -4.65
N LEU A 14 -6.39 -0.38 -5.57
CA LEU A 14 -5.86 0.65 -6.44
C LEU A 14 -6.92 1.15 -7.46
N GLU A 15 -7.70 0.26 -8.06
CA GLU A 15 -8.80 0.63 -8.97
C GLU A 15 -9.90 1.44 -8.28
N ALA A 16 -10.12 1.22 -6.98
CA ALA A 16 -11.02 2.02 -6.16
C ALA A 16 -10.49 3.44 -5.83
N GLY A 17 -9.29 3.80 -6.32
CA GLY A 17 -8.68 5.12 -6.14
C GLY A 17 -7.80 5.26 -4.90
N MET A 18 -7.36 4.15 -4.29
CA MET A 18 -6.38 4.22 -3.20
C MET A 18 -4.97 4.45 -3.73
N ASN A 19 -4.19 5.26 -3.02
CA ASN A 19 -2.80 5.57 -3.39
C ASN A 19 -1.85 4.38 -3.22
N TYR A 20 -2.13 3.50 -2.24
CA TYR A 20 -1.29 2.35 -1.92
C TYR A 20 -2.08 1.30 -1.14
N HIS A 21 -1.83 0.01 -1.41
CA HIS A 21 -2.35 -1.12 -0.64
C HIS A 21 -1.27 -1.65 0.31
N LEU A 22 -1.45 -1.45 1.62
CA LEU A 22 -0.55 -1.99 2.64
C LEU A 22 -1.17 -3.20 3.32
N SER A 23 -0.54 -4.35 3.13
CA SER A 23 -1.06 -5.62 3.64
C SER A 23 -0.77 -5.83 5.12
N LYS A 24 -1.66 -6.58 5.79
CA LYS A 24 -1.52 -6.99 7.19
C LYS A 24 -0.63 -8.23 7.31
N PRO A 25 0.04 -8.47 8.46
CA PRO A 25 0.16 -7.56 9.59
C PRO A 25 0.98 -6.32 9.21
N ILE A 26 0.59 -5.16 9.74
CA ILE A 26 1.21 -3.89 9.37
C ILE A 26 2.64 -3.85 9.88
N ASN A 27 3.59 -3.60 8.97
CA ASN A 27 4.96 -3.28 9.33
C ASN A 27 5.07 -1.75 9.54
N PRO A 28 5.36 -1.26 10.77
CA PRO A 28 5.41 0.17 11.06
C PRO A 28 6.44 0.93 10.22
N LYS A 29 7.60 0.32 9.93
CA LYS A 29 8.64 0.97 9.13
C LYS A 29 8.17 1.24 7.70
N ILE A 30 7.48 0.27 7.10
CA ILE A 30 6.92 0.41 5.75
C ILE A 30 5.82 1.47 5.75
N LEU A 31 4.93 1.46 6.76
CA LEU A 31 3.89 2.47 6.90
C LEU A 31 4.46 3.89 6.95
N TYR A 32 5.46 4.14 7.80
CA TYR A 32 6.05 5.48 7.92
C TYR A 32 6.75 5.93 6.64
N ASN A 33 7.40 5.02 5.90
CA ASN A 33 7.99 5.36 4.61
C ASN A 33 6.94 5.78 3.59
N ILE A 34 5.83 5.03 3.49
CA ILE A 34 4.72 5.35 2.59
C ILE A 34 4.12 6.71 2.96
N LEU A 35 3.83 6.94 4.24
CA LEU A 35 3.30 8.21 4.72
C LEU A 35 4.24 9.37 4.43
N SER A 36 5.54 9.21 4.67
CA SER A 36 6.51 10.25 4.34
C SER A 36 6.47 10.59 2.84
N ASN A 37 6.49 9.59 1.96
CA ASN A 37 6.48 9.80 0.51
C ASN A 37 5.21 10.55 0.06
N HIS A 38 4.03 10.16 0.57
CA HIS A 38 2.76 10.76 0.15
C HIS A 38 2.44 12.11 0.82
N LEU A 39 2.93 12.36 2.04
CA LEU A 39 2.61 13.58 2.79
C LEU A 39 3.64 14.70 2.59
N THR A 40 4.91 14.36 2.34
CA THR A 40 5.96 15.38 2.22
C THR A 40 6.29 15.76 0.78
N GLY A 41 5.54 15.22 -0.20
CA GLY A 41 5.75 15.50 -1.63
C GLY A 41 7.15 15.15 -2.14
N LYS A 42 7.85 14.26 -1.43
CA LYS A 42 9.20 13.83 -1.80
C LYS A 42 9.04 12.66 -2.76
N GLU A 43 8.88 12.98 -4.05
CA GLU A 43 9.09 11.99 -5.10
C GLU A 43 10.52 11.47 -4.96
N ALA A 44 10.66 10.15 -4.81
CA ALA A 44 11.94 9.47 -4.87
C ALA A 44 12.42 9.39 -6.32
#